data_AF-A0A962T4T1-F1
#
_entry.id   AF-A0A962T4T1-F1
#
_cell.length_a   1.000
_cell.length_b   1.000
_cell.length_c   1.000
_cell.angle_alpha   90.00
_cell.angle_beta   90.00
_cell.angle_gamma   90.00
#
_symmetry.space_group_name_H-M   'P 1'
#
loop_
_entity.id
_entity.type
_entity.pdbx_description
1 polymer ?
#
loop_
_entity_poly.entity_id
_entity_poly.type
_entity_poly.pdbx_seq_one_letter_code
_entity_poly.pdbx_strand_id
1 'polypeptide(L)'
;MTSDTLLRYDGHLAEISAATRERVAQTCRPGHVIENPVDLGDTAGPEQYGQSLDLLLREPGADGVLVIHAPASTDRSLECAQAVVERAAKSRRLVMTCWLGESSAEPARELFKSAQIPTYDPPDEAVEAFMRLAQYRRNQELLMETPPSVPEEFTADAETARRIIQIALTAGRRRLNAYEASQVLSAYEIPVVPLQFASTPEAATDIALELGMPVALKILSPDIVNKSDVGGVAFSLKNPLEVLVAATEMLNRVRDLAPEAVIDGFAVQPMHYRHNIYELMMGVRTGKRFGPVIFFGQGGTEAGVIDDVAYALPPLNMQLARDLIWRTRLYRRLSTNRGRPVDLDAIALTLLKISQMVVDLAEVVELDINPIWLSSDGLLALDANVVIEPSAEPAAKRLAILPYPKQMERRYTLPDGRSFLMRPILPEDEPELQNLVKRMPAEDVRMRFFQPIHELSHEMAARLTQLDYEREMAIIVTDPDVIPGKGTIWGVVRCNADPDLERAEYAILVDRAMIGIGLGPMLMRYIIEYARQQGIKEIYGEVLRENESMLRLNRALNFKIEATPDDPGVLHVKLSLV
;
A
#
# COMPACT_ATOMS: atom_id res chain seq x y z
N MET A 1 5.70 19.32 26.77
CA MET A 1 6.46 19.56 25.51
C MET A 1 6.87 18.25 24.86
N THR A 2 7.82 17.48 25.41
CA THR A 2 8.28 16.23 24.78
C THR A 2 7.16 15.21 24.51
N SER A 3 6.33 14.92 25.52
CA SER A 3 5.19 14.00 25.36
C SER A 3 4.13 14.55 24.40
N ASP A 4 3.93 15.87 24.37
CA ASP A 4 2.99 16.51 23.44
C ASP A 4 3.48 16.42 22.00
N THR A 5 4.79 16.62 21.77
CA THR A 5 5.43 16.42 20.47
C THR A 5 5.33 14.95 20.05
N LEU A 6 5.55 14.00 20.97
CA LEU A 6 5.39 12.58 20.68
C LEU A 6 3.97 12.25 20.20
N LEU A 7 2.95 12.77 20.89
CA LEU A 7 1.56 12.60 20.51
C LEU A 7 1.22 13.26 19.15
N ARG A 8 1.87 14.37 18.79
CA ARG A 8 1.68 15.01 17.48
C ARG A 8 2.18 14.15 16.31
N TYR A 9 3.16 13.29 16.56
CA TYR A 9 3.68 12.33 15.59
C TYR A 9 3.01 10.94 15.72
N ASP A 10 1.88 10.85 16.43
CA ASP A 10 1.17 9.59 16.74
C ASP A 10 2.06 8.53 17.42
N GLY A 11 3.09 8.97 18.14
CA GLY A 11 3.92 8.12 18.99
C GLY A 11 3.22 7.78 20.30
N HIS A 12 3.59 6.65 20.89
CA HIS A 12 3.07 6.20 22.17
C HIS A 12 4.20 6.00 23.17
N LEU A 13 3.95 6.41 24.42
CA LEU A 13 4.84 6.08 25.53
C LEU A 13 4.69 4.60 25.86
N ALA A 14 5.81 3.89 25.94
CA ALA A 14 5.83 2.48 26.32
C ALA A 14 5.12 2.24 27.65
N GLU A 15 4.28 1.20 27.71
CA GLU A 15 3.73 0.73 28.97
C GLU A 15 4.84 0.02 29.78
N ILE A 16 5.17 0.58 30.94
CA ILE A 16 6.17 0.00 31.84
C ILE A 16 5.49 -1.05 32.72
N SER A 17 5.99 -2.28 32.71
CA SER A 17 5.47 -3.35 33.58
C SER A 17 5.47 -2.98 35.07
N ALA A 18 4.56 -3.56 35.84
CA ALA A 18 4.48 -3.33 37.29
C ALA A 18 5.81 -3.69 38.00
N ALA A 19 6.46 -4.78 37.58
CA ALA A 19 7.73 -5.22 38.14
C ALA A 19 8.88 -4.21 37.89
N THR A 20 8.95 -3.64 36.68
CA THR A 20 9.96 -2.62 36.36
C THR A 20 9.69 -1.32 37.11
N ARG A 21 8.42 -0.89 37.21
CA ARG A 21 8.03 0.29 38.00
C ARG A 21 8.47 0.17 39.46
N GLU A 22 8.25 -0.99 40.08
CA GLU A 22 8.66 -1.22 41.47
C GLU A 22 10.18 -1.14 41.66
N ARG A 23 10.96 -1.74 40.76
CA ARG A 23 12.43 -1.71 40.81
C ARG A 23 13.01 -0.31 40.58
N VAL A 24 12.44 0.45 39.63
CA VAL A 24 12.84 1.84 39.39
C VAL A 24 12.48 2.70 40.61
N ALA A 25 11.30 2.51 41.21
CA ALA A 25 10.87 3.24 42.40
C ALA A 25 11.82 3.03 43.59
N GLN A 26 12.25 1.78 43.83
CA GLN A 26 13.22 1.44 44.88
C GLN A 26 14.58 2.12 44.69
N THR A 27 14.95 2.38 43.44
CA THR A 27 16.26 2.92 43.06
C THR A 27 16.31 4.44 43.11
N CYS A 28 15.21 5.10 42.72
CA CYS A 28 15.24 6.54 42.44
C CYS A 28 14.61 7.36 43.56
N ARG A 29 13.40 7.01 43.99
CA ARG A 29 12.61 7.74 44.99
C ARG A 29 11.63 6.81 45.71
N PRO A 30 11.96 6.32 46.92
CA PRO A 30 11.07 5.48 47.71
C PRO A 30 9.72 6.18 47.94
N GLY A 31 8.61 5.54 47.54
CA GLY A 31 7.25 6.05 47.72
C GLY A 31 6.71 6.95 46.60
N HIS A 32 7.47 7.18 45.52
CA HIS A 32 6.97 7.89 44.34
C HIS A 32 6.39 6.90 43.31
N VAL A 33 5.28 7.28 42.67
CA VAL A 33 4.69 6.48 41.60
C VAL A 33 5.52 6.67 40.33
N ILE A 34 6.04 5.57 39.77
CA ILE A 34 6.77 5.61 38.50
C ILE A 34 5.76 5.49 37.35
N GLU A 35 5.66 6.55 36.55
CA GLU A 35 4.93 6.59 35.28
C GLU A 35 5.90 6.79 34.10
N ASN A 36 5.38 6.83 32.88
CA ASN A 36 6.15 7.20 31.69
C ASN A 36 5.67 8.58 31.23
N PRO A 37 6.53 9.62 31.17
CA PRO A 37 7.98 9.64 31.40
C PRO A 37 8.42 9.35 32.85
N VAL A 38 9.55 8.65 33.01
CA VAL A 38 10.15 8.37 34.32
C VAL A 38 10.85 9.62 34.85
N ASP A 39 10.31 10.21 35.92
CA ASP A 39 10.95 11.32 36.62
C ASP A 39 11.92 10.82 37.71
N LEU A 40 13.22 11.03 37.49
CA LEU A 40 14.28 10.69 38.43
C LEU A 40 14.48 11.75 39.51
N GLY A 41 13.94 12.95 39.30
CA GLY A 41 14.10 14.09 40.18
C GLY A 41 15.29 15.00 39.91
N ASP A 42 15.24 16.18 40.51
CA ASP A 42 16.25 17.24 40.49
C ASP A 42 17.58 16.87 41.15
N THR A 43 17.59 15.92 42.07
CA THR A 43 18.79 15.44 42.76
C THR A 43 19.35 14.14 42.19
N ALA A 44 18.84 13.65 41.05
CA ALA A 44 19.34 12.42 40.43
C ALA A 44 20.84 12.54 40.11
N GLY A 45 21.59 11.49 40.42
CA GLY A 45 23.01 11.37 40.11
C GLY A 45 23.28 10.29 39.07
N PRO A 46 24.57 10.05 38.77
CA PRO A 46 24.99 9.08 37.76
C PRO A 46 24.45 7.66 38.02
N GLU A 47 24.40 7.26 39.29
CA GLU A 47 23.90 5.95 39.68
C GLU A 47 22.41 5.78 39.36
N GLN A 48 21.57 6.77 39.69
CA GLN A 48 20.13 6.72 39.40
C GLN A 48 19.87 6.71 37.88
N TYR A 49 20.60 7.52 37.10
CA TYR A 49 20.52 7.50 35.64
C TYR A 49 20.90 6.13 35.08
N GLY A 50 22.04 5.58 35.49
CA GLY A 50 22.54 4.30 34.99
C GLY A 50 21.65 3.11 35.35
N GLN A 51 21.17 3.02 36.59
CA GLN A 51 20.32 1.92 37.03
C GLN A 51 18.93 1.98 36.38
N SER A 52 18.33 3.17 36.27
CA SER A 52 17.04 3.35 35.61
C SER A 52 17.11 3.00 34.14
N LEU A 53 18.16 3.45 33.44
CA LEU A 53 18.38 3.12 32.04
C LEU A 53 18.55 1.61 31.83
N ASP A 54 19.31 0.91 32.69
CA ASP A 54 19.48 -0.54 32.59
C ASP A 54 18.16 -1.31 32.77
N LEU A 55 17.28 -0.82 33.65
CA LEU A 55 15.94 -1.40 33.84
C LEU A 55 15.04 -1.15 32.63
N LEU A 56 14.99 0.09 32.12
CA LEU A 56 14.16 0.47 30.97
C LEU A 56 14.62 -0.21 29.67
N LEU A 57 15.94 -0.41 29.49
CA LEU A 57 16.47 -1.13 28.33
C LEU A 57 16.16 -2.63 28.35
N ARG A 58 15.64 -3.18 29.44
CA ARG A 58 15.18 -4.56 29.56
C ARG A 58 13.66 -4.69 29.55
N GLU A 59 12.92 -3.58 29.56
CA GLU A 59 11.46 -3.59 29.60
C GLU A 59 10.88 -4.13 28.28
N PRO A 60 10.12 -5.24 28.25
CA PRO A 60 9.67 -5.85 26.99
C PRO A 60 8.91 -4.88 26.06
N GLY A 61 8.13 -3.95 26.62
CA GLY A 61 7.34 -2.98 25.85
C GLY A 61 8.09 -1.73 25.36
N ALA A 62 9.41 -1.64 25.57
CA ALA A 62 10.20 -0.47 25.17
C ALA A 62 11.09 -0.75 23.95
N ASP A 63 10.84 -0.04 22.84
CA ASP A 63 11.66 -0.12 21.61
C ASP A 63 12.95 0.69 21.69
N GLY A 64 12.96 1.75 22.50
CA GLY A 64 14.10 2.63 22.73
C GLY A 64 13.88 3.56 23.92
N VAL A 65 14.93 4.26 24.34
CA VAL A 65 14.88 5.19 25.48
C VAL A 65 15.46 6.54 25.07
N LEU A 66 14.67 7.61 25.22
CA LEU A 66 15.15 9.00 25.13
C LEU A 66 15.45 9.49 26.56
N VAL A 67 16.72 9.75 26.84
CA VAL A 67 17.16 10.29 28.13
C VAL A 67 17.23 11.80 28.04
N ILE A 68 16.47 12.49 28.89
CA ILE A 68 16.46 13.96 28.96
C ILE A 68 17.12 14.39 30.26
N HIS A 69 18.02 15.36 30.17
CA HIS A 69 18.71 15.92 31.32
C HIS A 69 18.72 17.45 31.26
N ALA A 70 18.30 18.08 32.35
CA ALA A 70 18.49 19.50 32.61
C ALA A 70 19.61 19.66 33.65
N PRO A 71 20.80 20.14 33.27
CA PRO A 71 21.95 20.16 34.15
C PRO A 71 21.83 21.24 35.23
N ALA A 72 22.11 20.86 36.48
CA ALA A 72 22.29 21.81 37.59
C ALA A 72 23.74 22.37 37.66
N SER A 73 24.71 21.64 37.12
CA SER A 73 26.14 22.00 37.04
C SER A 73 26.84 21.17 35.96
N THR A 74 27.92 21.68 35.36
CA THR A 74 28.68 21.01 34.29
C THR A 74 29.27 19.66 34.71
N ASP A 75 29.90 19.56 35.88
CA ASP A 75 30.55 18.33 36.32
C ASP A 75 29.55 17.18 36.50
N ARG A 76 28.44 17.46 37.20
CA ARG A 76 27.36 16.49 37.42
C ARG A 76 26.68 16.05 36.11
N SER A 77 26.54 16.98 35.16
CA SER A 77 26.02 16.70 33.82
C SER A 77 26.88 15.69 33.07
N LEU A 78 28.20 15.84 33.15
CA LEU A 78 29.19 14.95 32.53
C LEU A 78 29.22 13.58 33.20
N GLU A 79 29.19 13.51 34.53
CA GLU A 79 29.14 12.23 35.26
C GLU A 79 27.86 11.44 34.92
N CYS A 80 26.70 12.10 34.84
CA CYS A 80 25.46 11.46 34.41
C CYS A 80 25.55 10.96 32.96
N ALA A 81 26.18 11.74 32.07
CA ALA A 81 26.40 11.31 30.69
C ALA A 81 27.30 10.07 30.61
N GLN A 82 28.38 10.00 31.38
CA GLN A 82 29.24 8.81 31.47
C GLN A 82 28.46 7.56 31.87
N ALA A 83 27.60 7.66 32.89
CA ALA A 83 26.76 6.54 33.31
C ALA A 83 25.79 6.06 32.21
N VAL A 84 25.25 6.99 31.42
CA VAL A 84 24.41 6.66 30.25
C VAL A 84 25.22 5.95 29.17
N VAL A 85 26.41 6.47 28.81
CA VAL A 85 27.29 5.86 27.80
C VAL A 85 27.65 4.42 28.17
N GLU A 86 28.04 4.17 29.42
CA GLU A 86 28.42 2.83 29.89
C GLU A 86 27.31 1.79 29.77
N ARG A 87 26.05 2.21 29.92
CA ARG A 87 24.88 1.32 29.86
C ARG A 87 24.38 1.17 28.43
N ALA A 88 24.36 2.26 27.65
CA ALA A 88 24.02 2.24 26.24
C ALA A 88 24.94 1.29 25.45
N ALA A 89 26.25 1.30 25.71
CA ALA A 89 27.22 0.42 25.05
C ALA A 89 26.97 -1.09 25.29
N LYS A 90 26.20 -1.46 26.31
CA LYS A 90 25.87 -2.85 26.65
C LYS A 90 24.52 -3.31 26.10
N SER A 91 23.78 -2.41 25.43
CA SER A 91 22.43 -2.68 24.94
C SER A 91 22.38 -2.70 23.41
N ARG A 92 21.44 -3.47 22.86
CA ARG A 92 21.09 -3.42 21.44
C ARG A 92 19.93 -2.47 21.14
N ARG A 93 19.28 -1.94 22.18
CA ARG A 93 18.15 -1.01 22.02
C ARG A 93 18.66 0.41 21.78
N LEU A 94 17.86 1.18 21.05
CA LEU A 94 18.16 2.57 20.75
C LEU A 94 18.19 3.41 22.03
N VAL A 95 19.28 4.13 22.26
CA VAL A 95 19.39 5.16 23.28
C VAL A 95 19.65 6.49 22.59
N MET A 96 18.79 7.47 22.84
CA MET A 96 18.95 8.85 22.39
C MET A 96 19.04 9.76 23.60
N THR A 97 19.73 10.89 23.45
CA THR A 97 19.98 11.81 24.55
C THR A 97 19.59 13.24 24.19
N CYS A 98 19.08 13.99 25.17
CA CYS A 98 18.81 15.41 25.07
C CYS A 98 19.30 16.09 26.36
N TRP A 99 20.49 16.69 26.28
CA TRP A 99 21.09 17.43 27.38
C TRP A 99 20.86 18.91 27.13
N LEU A 100 19.99 19.52 27.94
CA LEU A 100 19.54 20.90 27.78
C LEU A 100 20.61 21.89 28.24
N GLY A 101 20.66 23.05 27.59
CA GLY A 101 21.58 24.14 27.92
C GLY A 101 22.82 24.18 27.02
N GLU A 102 23.52 25.31 27.03
CA GLU A 102 24.68 25.53 26.16
C GLU A 102 25.96 24.98 26.82
N SER A 103 26.65 25.82 27.59
CA SER A 103 27.99 25.53 28.14
C SER A 103 28.03 24.40 29.18
N SER A 104 26.96 24.20 29.95
CA SER A 104 26.89 23.15 30.98
C SER A 104 26.62 21.75 30.43
N ALA A 105 26.20 21.65 29.18
CA ALA A 105 25.85 20.39 28.51
C ALA A 105 26.79 20.05 27.35
N GLU A 106 27.55 21.01 26.82
CA GLU A 106 28.48 20.81 25.71
C GLU A 106 29.48 19.65 25.94
N PRO A 107 30.16 19.52 27.12
CA PRO A 107 31.06 18.40 27.36
C PRO A 107 30.36 17.03 27.33
N ALA A 108 29.12 16.97 27.83
CA ALA A 108 28.32 15.75 27.80
C ALA A 108 27.89 15.38 26.37
N ARG A 109 27.53 16.36 25.54
CA ARG A 109 27.18 16.14 24.13
C ARG A 109 28.38 15.66 23.31
N GLU A 110 29.57 16.23 23.53
CA GLU A 110 30.80 15.76 22.87
C GLU A 110 31.16 14.32 23.28
N LEU A 111 30.90 13.95 24.53
CA LEU A 111 31.03 12.57 25.00
C LEU A 111 30.06 11.62 24.26
N PHE A 112 28.78 12.00 24.11
CA PHE A 112 27.80 11.18 23.37
C PHE A 112 28.19 11.03 21.89
N LYS A 113 28.63 12.11 21.22
CA LYS A 113 29.13 12.05 19.84
C LYS A 113 30.30 11.09 19.69
N SER A 114 31.27 11.18 20.60
CA SER A 114 32.46 10.31 20.61
C SER A 114 32.09 8.84 20.83
N ALA A 115 31.02 8.58 21.59
CA ALA A 115 30.47 7.24 21.82
C ALA A 115 29.48 6.77 20.73
N GLN A 116 29.28 7.55 19.66
CA GLN A 116 28.29 7.28 18.60
C GLN A 116 26.84 7.16 19.10
N ILE A 117 26.50 7.86 20.18
CA ILE A 117 25.14 7.94 20.72
C ILE A 117 24.48 9.22 20.18
N PRO A 118 23.32 9.13 19.50
CA PRO A 118 22.61 10.31 19.03
C PRO A 118 22.24 11.26 20.19
N THR A 119 22.66 12.52 20.07
CA THR A 119 22.39 13.59 21.05
C THR A 119 21.78 14.80 20.36
N TYR A 120 20.82 15.44 21.01
CA TYR A 120 20.05 16.56 20.49
C TYR A 120 20.00 17.70 21.50
N ASP A 121 19.86 18.92 20.98
CA ASP A 121 19.77 20.12 21.82
C ASP A 121 18.33 20.34 22.29
N PRO A 122 17.34 20.55 21.40
CA PRO A 122 15.97 20.70 21.83
C PRO A 122 15.24 19.34 21.84
N PRO A 123 14.34 19.11 22.81
CA PRO A 123 13.72 17.80 23.03
C PRO A 123 12.71 17.43 21.93
N ASP A 124 12.15 18.41 21.23
CA ASP A 124 11.27 18.21 20.08
C ASP A 124 12.02 17.63 18.86
N GLU A 125 13.22 18.11 18.55
CA GLU A 125 14.07 17.50 17.52
C GLU A 125 14.45 16.05 17.86
N ALA A 126 14.72 15.77 19.14
CA ALA A 126 15.02 14.41 19.61
C ALA A 126 13.83 13.46 19.37
N VAL A 127 12.62 13.92 19.69
CA VAL A 127 11.38 13.17 19.45
C VAL A 127 11.12 13.02 17.96
N GLU A 128 11.28 14.08 17.16
CA GLU A 128 11.10 14.00 15.71
C GLU A 128 12.05 12.97 15.10
N ALA A 129 13.33 12.98 15.48
CA ALA A 129 14.30 12.00 15.02
C ALA A 129 13.95 10.58 15.46
N PHE A 130 13.50 10.39 16.70
CA PHE A 130 13.03 9.09 17.20
C PHE A 130 11.85 8.57 16.35
N MET A 131 10.88 9.45 16.08
CA MET A 131 9.69 9.09 15.30
C MET A 131 10.00 8.83 13.83
N ARG A 132 10.98 9.52 13.24
CA ARG A 132 11.48 9.20 11.90
C ARG A 132 12.11 7.80 11.82
N LEU A 133 12.85 7.38 12.85
CA LEU A 133 13.39 6.02 12.93
C LEU A 133 12.30 4.97 13.09
N ALA A 134 11.31 5.24 13.97
CA ALA A 134 10.15 4.38 14.13
C ALA A 134 9.35 4.25 12.83
N GLN A 135 9.12 5.37 12.12
CA GLN A 135 8.43 5.39 10.84
C GLN A 135 9.24 4.70 9.74
N TYR A 136 10.56 4.89 9.70
CA TYR A 136 11.43 4.17 8.77
C TYR A 136 11.34 2.66 8.99
N ARG A 137 11.44 2.19 10.24
CA ARG A 137 11.31 0.78 10.58
C ARG A 137 9.94 0.24 10.20
N ARG A 138 8.87 0.96 10.55
CA ARG A 138 7.50 0.58 10.16
C ARG A 138 7.35 0.51 8.64
N ASN A 139 7.94 1.42 7.90
CA ASN A 139 7.93 1.37 6.44
C ASN A 139 8.73 0.17 5.91
N GLN A 140 9.86 -0.18 6.52
CA GLN A 140 10.61 -1.40 6.16
C GLN A 140 9.79 -2.66 6.46
N GLU A 141 9.11 -2.71 7.60
CA GLU A 141 8.22 -3.81 7.98
C GLU A 141 7.03 -3.90 7.01
N LEU A 142 6.36 -2.78 6.70
CA LEU A 142 5.28 -2.71 5.70
C LEU A 142 5.74 -3.09 4.30
N LEU A 143 6.99 -2.74 3.93
CA LEU A 143 7.59 -3.21 2.70
C LEU A 143 7.70 -4.73 2.77
N MET A 144 8.35 -5.29 3.79
CA MET A 144 8.59 -6.75 3.93
C MET A 144 7.36 -7.60 4.24
N GLU A 145 6.26 -7.00 4.70
CA GLU A 145 5.02 -7.73 4.97
C GLU A 145 4.53 -8.39 3.68
N THR A 146 4.24 -9.68 3.77
CA THR A 146 3.50 -10.39 2.76
C THR A 146 2.04 -9.91 2.81
N PRO A 147 1.55 -9.08 1.87
CA PRO A 147 0.14 -8.78 1.80
C PRO A 147 -0.67 -10.09 1.77
N PRO A 148 -1.82 -10.16 2.48
CA PRO A 148 -2.76 -11.23 2.21
C PRO A 148 -3.25 -11.08 0.78
N SER A 149 -3.41 -12.21 0.09
CA SER A 149 -3.89 -12.28 -1.29
C SER A 149 -5.06 -11.32 -1.48
N VAL A 150 -5.02 -10.50 -2.55
CA VAL A 150 -6.23 -9.80 -3.02
C VAL A 150 -7.34 -10.86 -3.06
N PRO A 151 -8.45 -10.68 -2.34
CA PRO A 151 -9.50 -11.67 -2.38
C PRO A 151 -9.93 -11.86 -3.83
N GLU A 152 -10.01 -13.11 -4.30
CA GLU A 152 -10.68 -13.47 -5.56
C GLU A 152 -12.20 -13.09 -5.54
N GLU A 153 -12.63 -12.29 -4.57
CA GLU A 153 -14.04 -12.02 -4.26
C GLU A 153 -14.72 -11.06 -5.24
N PHE A 154 -13.99 -10.34 -6.11
CA PHE A 154 -14.61 -9.49 -7.12
C PHE A 154 -14.03 -9.72 -8.51
N THR A 155 -14.90 -9.72 -9.53
CA THR A 155 -14.49 -9.86 -10.93
C THR A 155 -14.92 -8.61 -11.69
N ALA A 156 -13.96 -7.73 -11.98
CA ALA A 156 -14.23 -6.50 -12.70
C ALA A 156 -14.65 -6.77 -14.17
N ASP A 157 -15.73 -6.13 -14.60
CA ASP A 157 -16.14 -6.04 -16.00
C ASP A 157 -15.51 -4.81 -16.68
N ALA A 158 -14.19 -4.86 -16.83
CA ALA A 158 -13.43 -3.78 -17.46
C ALA A 158 -13.85 -3.53 -18.92
N GLU A 159 -14.38 -4.54 -19.62
CA GLU A 159 -14.88 -4.43 -21.00
C GLU A 159 -16.08 -3.48 -21.09
N THR A 160 -17.07 -3.65 -20.21
CA THR A 160 -18.25 -2.75 -20.16
C THR A 160 -17.83 -1.33 -19.79
N ALA A 161 -16.97 -1.16 -18.79
CA ALA A 161 -16.46 0.15 -18.40
C ALA A 161 -15.72 0.86 -19.54
N ARG A 162 -14.81 0.16 -20.25
CA ARG A 162 -14.12 0.72 -21.42
C ARG A 162 -15.09 1.14 -22.49
N ARG A 163 -16.13 0.35 -22.77
CA ARG A 163 -17.12 0.65 -23.81
C ARG A 163 -17.86 1.96 -23.53
N ILE A 164 -18.29 2.17 -22.28
CA ILE A 164 -18.95 3.41 -21.83
C ILE A 164 -18.03 4.61 -22.03
N ILE A 165 -16.78 4.50 -21.56
CA ILE A 165 -15.77 5.57 -21.69
C ILE A 165 -15.51 5.89 -23.16
N GLN A 166 -15.35 4.88 -24.02
CA GLN A 166 -15.07 5.08 -25.44
C GLN A 166 -16.23 5.75 -26.18
N ILE A 167 -17.49 5.45 -25.83
CA ILE A 167 -18.67 6.15 -26.35
C ILE A 167 -18.62 7.64 -25.98
N ALA A 168 -18.33 7.94 -24.71
CA ALA A 168 -18.22 9.33 -24.25
C ALA A 168 -17.08 10.10 -24.93
N LEU A 169 -15.89 9.49 -25.06
CA LEU A 169 -14.75 10.09 -25.74
C LEU A 169 -15.02 10.34 -27.23
N THR A 170 -15.67 9.38 -27.91
CA THR A 170 -16.07 9.51 -29.33
C THR A 170 -17.07 10.65 -29.52
N ALA A 171 -17.94 10.89 -28.54
CA ALA A 171 -18.84 12.04 -28.51
C ALA A 171 -18.14 13.37 -28.17
N GLY A 172 -16.81 13.38 -28.02
CA GLY A 172 -16.02 14.57 -27.67
C GLY A 172 -16.10 14.98 -26.20
N ARG A 173 -16.74 14.19 -25.34
CA ARG A 173 -16.90 14.49 -23.92
C ARG A 173 -15.65 14.09 -23.13
N ARG A 174 -15.37 14.85 -22.07
CA ARG A 174 -14.28 14.61 -21.11
C ARG A 174 -14.76 14.28 -19.71
N ARG A 175 -16.08 14.17 -19.53
CA ARG A 175 -16.73 13.79 -18.29
C ARG A 175 -17.85 12.82 -18.58
N LEU A 176 -17.98 11.83 -17.72
CA LEU A 176 -19.14 10.95 -17.72
C LEU A 176 -20.31 11.64 -17.01
N ASN A 177 -21.53 11.42 -17.49
CA ASN A 177 -22.71 11.82 -16.73
C ASN A 177 -22.91 10.86 -15.53
N ALA A 178 -23.81 11.21 -14.60
CA ALA A 178 -23.97 10.42 -13.37
C ALA A 178 -24.44 8.97 -13.62
N TYR A 179 -25.18 8.71 -14.70
CA TYR A 179 -25.60 7.36 -15.07
C TYR A 179 -24.43 6.52 -15.57
N GLU A 180 -23.64 7.07 -16.50
CA GLU A 180 -22.43 6.43 -17.01
C GLU A 180 -21.40 6.19 -15.90
N ALA A 181 -21.18 7.18 -15.03
CA ALA A 181 -20.31 7.06 -13.86
C ALA A 181 -20.78 5.93 -12.93
N SER A 182 -22.08 5.86 -12.64
CA SER A 182 -22.66 4.79 -11.83
C SER A 182 -22.46 3.41 -12.47
N GLN A 183 -22.58 3.30 -13.80
CA GLN A 183 -22.34 2.03 -14.51
C GLN A 183 -20.87 1.61 -14.47
N VAL A 184 -19.94 2.55 -14.62
CA VAL A 184 -18.50 2.29 -14.49
C VAL A 184 -18.15 1.84 -13.08
N LEU A 185 -18.68 2.47 -12.04
CA LEU A 185 -18.49 2.03 -10.65
C LEU A 185 -19.07 0.63 -10.41
N SER A 186 -20.28 0.36 -10.90
CA SER A 186 -20.93 -0.96 -10.80
C SER A 186 -20.15 -2.07 -11.51
N ALA A 187 -19.48 -1.77 -12.63
CA ALA A 187 -18.62 -2.72 -13.34
C ALA A 187 -17.41 -3.19 -12.51
N TYR A 188 -17.04 -2.43 -11.48
CA TYR A 188 -16.03 -2.79 -10.48
C TYR A 188 -16.65 -3.24 -9.16
N GLU A 189 -17.96 -3.53 -9.15
CA GLU A 189 -18.73 -3.92 -7.97
C GLU A 189 -18.64 -2.92 -6.80
N ILE A 190 -18.46 -1.63 -7.09
CA ILE A 190 -18.52 -0.57 -6.09
C ILE A 190 -20.00 -0.30 -5.80
N PRO A 191 -20.49 -0.45 -4.56
CA PRO A 191 -21.91 -0.25 -4.26
C PRO A 191 -22.32 1.19 -4.51
N VAL A 192 -23.21 1.41 -5.47
CA VAL A 192 -23.77 2.72 -5.84
C VAL A 192 -25.27 2.71 -5.65
N VAL A 193 -25.85 3.88 -5.34
CA VAL A 193 -27.31 4.03 -5.31
C VAL A 193 -27.86 3.75 -6.71
N PRO A 194 -28.86 2.86 -6.84
CA PRO A 194 -29.51 2.60 -8.12
C PRO A 194 -29.96 3.91 -8.77
N LEU A 195 -29.56 4.11 -10.02
CA LEU A 195 -29.88 5.31 -10.78
C LEU A 195 -30.50 4.89 -12.10
N GLN A 196 -31.69 5.43 -12.39
CA GLN A 196 -32.32 5.29 -13.68
C GLN A 196 -32.37 6.64 -14.42
N PHE A 197 -32.11 6.58 -15.72
CA PHE A 197 -32.11 7.75 -16.61
C PHE A 197 -33.52 8.01 -17.17
N ALA A 198 -33.96 9.25 -17.08
CA ALA A 198 -35.20 9.73 -17.66
C ALA A 198 -34.94 10.92 -18.59
N SER A 199 -35.33 10.85 -19.86
CA SER A 199 -35.13 11.94 -20.81
C SER A 199 -36.16 13.08 -20.67
N THR A 200 -37.31 12.83 -20.04
CA THR A 200 -38.38 13.84 -19.85
C THR A 200 -38.98 13.78 -18.44
N PRO A 201 -39.68 14.85 -17.99
CA PRO A 201 -40.43 14.84 -16.74
C PRO A 201 -41.44 13.69 -16.62
N GLU A 202 -42.12 13.35 -17.72
CA GLU A 202 -43.07 12.24 -17.77
C GLU A 202 -42.36 10.89 -17.61
N ALA A 203 -41.26 10.68 -18.33
CA ALA A 203 -40.46 9.46 -18.17
C ALA A 203 -39.91 9.32 -16.74
N ALA A 204 -39.52 10.44 -16.10
CA ALA A 204 -39.04 10.42 -14.71
C ALA A 204 -40.15 10.00 -13.74
N THR A 205 -41.40 10.37 -14.06
CA THR A 205 -42.59 10.03 -13.29
C THR A 205 -42.90 8.54 -13.39
N ASP A 206 -42.83 7.97 -14.59
CA ASP A 206 -43.02 6.53 -14.83
C ASP A 206 -41.95 5.70 -14.12
N ILE A 207 -40.68 6.10 -14.23
CA ILE A 207 -39.55 5.44 -13.54
C ILE A 207 -39.70 5.52 -12.02
N ALA A 208 -40.15 6.65 -11.48
CA ALA A 208 -40.37 6.80 -10.04
C ALA A 208 -41.44 5.84 -9.50
N LEU A 209 -42.47 5.53 -10.30
CA LEU A 209 -43.47 4.53 -9.96
C LEU A 209 -42.89 3.12 -9.93
N GLU A 210 -42.01 2.79 -10.88
CA GLU A 210 -41.36 1.48 -10.97
C GLU A 210 -40.35 1.25 -9.84
N LEU A 211 -39.54 2.26 -9.52
CA LEU A 211 -38.52 2.17 -8.46
C LEU A 211 -39.12 2.12 -7.04
N GLY A 212 -40.36 2.58 -6.89
CA GLY A 212 -40.99 2.76 -5.58
C GLY A 212 -40.60 4.09 -4.93
N MET A 213 -41.52 4.63 -4.14
CA MET A 213 -41.45 5.97 -3.55
C MET A 213 -41.15 5.90 -2.04
N PRO A 214 -40.49 6.91 -1.45
CA PRO A 214 -40.09 8.18 -2.07
C PRO A 214 -38.80 8.10 -2.90
N VAL A 215 -38.69 9.01 -3.89
CA VAL A 215 -37.51 9.12 -4.76
C VAL A 215 -36.82 10.49 -4.63
N ALA A 216 -35.57 10.53 -5.04
CA ALA A 216 -34.85 11.75 -5.36
C ALA A 216 -34.75 11.92 -6.87
N LEU A 217 -34.82 13.18 -7.31
CA LEU A 217 -34.66 13.58 -8.70
C LEU A 217 -33.48 14.54 -8.81
N LYS A 218 -32.57 14.28 -9.76
CA LYS A 218 -31.41 15.14 -10.04
C LYS A 218 -31.36 15.48 -11.53
N ILE A 219 -31.03 16.72 -11.86
CA ILE A 219 -30.78 17.15 -13.24
C ILE A 219 -29.51 16.44 -13.76
N LEU A 220 -29.55 15.97 -15.00
CA LEU A 220 -28.39 15.45 -15.71
C LEU A 220 -28.02 16.40 -16.84
N SER A 221 -26.84 17.01 -16.72
CA SER A 221 -26.31 17.95 -17.69
C SER A 221 -24.77 17.89 -17.65
N PRO A 222 -24.09 17.83 -18.80
CA PRO A 222 -22.64 17.94 -18.87
C PRO A 222 -22.11 19.32 -18.45
N ASP A 223 -22.94 20.36 -18.56
CA ASP A 223 -22.56 21.77 -18.33
C ASP A 223 -22.80 22.22 -16.88
N ILE A 224 -23.55 21.45 -16.10
CA ILE A 224 -23.91 21.77 -14.71
C ILE A 224 -23.10 20.88 -13.76
N VAL A 225 -21.97 21.42 -13.28
CA VAL A 225 -21.08 20.71 -12.34
C VAL A 225 -21.72 20.57 -10.96
N ASN A 226 -22.18 21.67 -10.38
CA ASN A 226 -22.84 21.69 -9.08
C ASN A 226 -24.36 21.75 -9.24
N LYS A 227 -25.01 20.59 -9.20
CA LYS A 227 -26.46 20.44 -9.37
C LYS A 227 -27.25 21.31 -8.38
N SER A 228 -26.77 21.42 -7.14
CA SER A 228 -27.44 22.20 -6.09
C SER A 228 -27.48 23.71 -6.37
N ASP A 229 -26.47 24.27 -7.04
CA ASP A 229 -26.36 25.71 -7.29
C ASP A 229 -27.47 26.23 -8.22
N VAL A 230 -27.96 25.37 -9.11
CA VAL A 230 -29.10 25.64 -10.01
C VAL A 230 -30.42 25.06 -9.49
N GLY A 231 -30.42 24.53 -8.27
CA GLY A 231 -31.57 23.84 -7.69
C GLY A 231 -31.95 22.55 -8.42
N GLY A 232 -31.01 21.94 -9.15
CA GLY A 232 -31.16 20.72 -9.94
C GLY A 232 -31.21 19.45 -9.10
N VAL A 233 -31.65 19.52 -7.84
CA VAL A 233 -31.83 18.37 -6.95
C VAL A 233 -33.12 18.55 -6.14
N ALA A 234 -33.95 17.51 -6.11
CA ALA A 234 -35.13 17.42 -5.26
C ALA A 234 -35.13 16.06 -4.56
N PHE A 235 -35.43 16.07 -3.25
CA PHE A 235 -35.40 14.88 -2.41
C PHE A 235 -36.78 14.56 -1.86
N SER A 236 -36.98 13.31 -1.45
CA SER A 236 -38.19 12.86 -0.75
C SER A 236 -39.50 13.13 -1.51
N LEU A 237 -39.49 12.95 -2.83
CA LEU A 237 -40.68 13.07 -3.68
C LEU A 237 -41.57 11.84 -3.46
N LYS A 238 -42.79 12.05 -2.97
CA LYS A 238 -43.63 11.00 -2.37
C LYS A 238 -44.68 10.45 -3.33
N ASN A 239 -44.94 11.14 -4.42
CA ASN A 239 -45.93 10.75 -5.41
C ASN A 239 -45.52 11.20 -6.83
N PRO A 240 -46.13 10.61 -7.88
CA PRO A 240 -45.80 10.92 -9.27
C PRO A 240 -45.98 12.40 -9.64
N LEU A 241 -47.00 13.06 -9.08
CA LEU A 241 -47.27 14.47 -9.37
C LEU A 241 -46.16 15.39 -8.83
N GLU A 242 -45.65 15.11 -7.63
CA GLU A 242 -44.50 15.83 -7.07
C GLU A 242 -43.25 15.68 -7.97
N VAL A 243 -43.03 14.51 -8.57
CA VAL A 243 -41.92 14.28 -9.51
C VAL A 243 -42.07 15.13 -10.75
N LEU A 244 -43.26 15.12 -11.38
CA LEU A 244 -43.53 15.89 -12.59
C LEU A 244 -43.35 17.40 -12.36
N VAL A 245 -43.88 17.91 -11.26
CA VAL A 245 -43.77 19.33 -10.86
C VAL A 245 -42.30 19.68 -10.62
N ALA A 246 -41.60 18.91 -9.79
CA ALA A 246 -40.19 19.17 -9.47
C ALA A 246 -39.31 19.14 -10.72
N ALA A 247 -39.51 18.16 -11.62
CA ALA A 247 -38.78 18.04 -12.88
C ALA A 247 -38.97 19.28 -13.77
N THR A 248 -40.22 19.74 -13.91
CA THR A 248 -40.55 20.91 -14.73
C THR A 248 -39.99 22.20 -14.14
N GLU A 249 -40.08 22.37 -12.82
CA GLU A 249 -39.50 23.52 -12.12
C GLU A 249 -37.97 23.54 -12.17
N MET A 250 -37.31 22.37 -12.14
CA MET A 250 -35.87 22.29 -12.38
C MET A 250 -35.49 22.79 -13.77
N LEU A 251 -36.18 22.34 -14.83
CA LEU A 251 -35.90 22.78 -16.19
C LEU A 251 -36.07 24.29 -16.36
N ASN A 252 -37.12 24.86 -15.76
CA ASN A 252 -37.34 26.30 -15.80
C ASN A 252 -36.22 27.07 -15.09
N ARG A 253 -35.83 26.66 -13.88
CA ARG A 253 -34.72 27.29 -13.15
C ARG A 253 -33.38 27.19 -13.88
N VAL A 254 -33.09 26.04 -14.49
CA VAL A 254 -31.86 25.86 -15.28
C VAL A 254 -31.88 26.77 -16.50
N ARG A 255 -33.01 26.92 -17.19
CA ARG A 255 -33.12 27.87 -18.32
C ARG A 255 -32.87 29.32 -17.90
N ASP A 256 -33.28 29.70 -16.69
CA ASP A 256 -33.09 31.06 -16.18
C ASP A 256 -31.64 31.30 -15.72
N LEU A 257 -31.02 30.34 -15.04
CA LEU A 257 -29.69 30.47 -14.42
C LEU A 257 -28.54 30.07 -15.36
N ALA A 258 -28.79 29.16 -16.30
CA ALA A 258 -27.81 28.60 -17.22
C ALA A 258 -28.46 28.31 -18.60
N PRO A 259 -28.87 29.35 -19.36
CA PRO A 259 -29.65 29.20 -20.59
C PRO A 259 -28.95 28.41 -21.70
N GLU A 260 -27.62 28.42 -21.70
CA GLU A 260 -26.79 27.71 -22.68
C GLU A 260 -26.48 26.26 -22.28
N ALA A 261 -26.91 25.82 -21.09
CA ALA A 261 -26.62 24.48 -20.59
C ALA A 261 -27.44 23.43 -21.35
N VAL A 262 -26.76 22.42 -21.87
CA VAL A 262 -27.36 21.22 -22.45
C VAL A 262 -27.87 20.33 -21.32
N ILE A 263 -29.14 19.94 -21.38
CA ILE A 263 -29.75 19.05 -20.39
C ILE A 263 -30.04 17.71 -21.06
N ASP A 264 -29.39 16.65 -20.57
CA ASP A 264 -29.60 15.29 -21.07
C ASP A 264 -30.91 14.69 -20.54
N GLY A 265 -31.32 15.09 -19.33
CA GLY A 265 -32.54 14.63 -18.68
C GLY A 265 -32.43 14.65 -17.15
N PHE A 266 -32.90 13.58 -16.52
CA PHE A 266 -32.95 13.42 -15.07
C PHE A 266 -32.42 12.06 -14.62
N ALA A 267 -31.83 12.04 -13.44
CA ALA A 267 -31.53 10.84 -12.67
C ALA A 267 -32.61 10.66 -11.61
N VAL A 268 -33.31 9.53 -11.67
CA VAL A 268 -34.28 9.11 -10.64
C VAL A 268 -33.61 8.07 -9.76
N GLN A 269 -33.63 8.30 -8.44
CA GLN A 269 -32.98 7.44 -7.45
C GLN A 269 -33.94 7.14 -6.29
N PRO A 270 -33.96 5.92 -5.73
CA PRO A 270 -34.70 5.64 -4.51
C PRO A 270 -34.10 6.41 -3.32
N MET A 271 -34.96 6.86 -2.40
CA MET A 271 -34.49 7.45 -1.15
C MET A 271 -33.99 6.36 -0.19
N HIS A 272 -32.71 6.44 0.17
CA HIS A 272 -32.15 5.60 1.22
C HIS A 272 -32.13 6.37 2.55
N TYR A 273 -32.62 5.73 3.61
CA TYR A 273 -32.56 6.25 4.96
C TYR A 273 -31.67 5.34 5.81
N ARG A 274 -30.47 5.82 6.14
CA ARG A 274 -29.56 5.12 7.04
C ARG A 274 -29.31 5.98 8.28
N HIS A 275 -29.45 5.36 9.44
CA HIS A 275 -29.10 5.99 10.71
C HIS A 275 -27.62 5.72 10.99
N ASN A 276 -26.99 6.57 11.81
CA ASN A 276 -25.62 6.34 12.25
C ASN A 276 -24.64 6.13 11.06
N ILE A 277 -24.72 6.98 10.02
CA ILE A 277 -23.81 6.98 8.85
C ILE A 277 -22.57 7.89 8.92
N TYR A 278 -21.38 7.36 8.69
CA TYR A 278 -20.24 8.21 8.35
C TYR A 278 -20.31 8.62 6.88
N GLU A 279 -19.98 9.87 6.59
CA GLU A 279 -19.76 10.34 5.22
C GLU A 279 -18.26 10.28 4.91
N LEU A 280 -17.93 9.56 3.85
CA LEU A 280 -16.57 9.35 3.38
C LEU A 280 -16.44 9.94 1.97
N MET A 281 -15.21 10.19 1.58
CA MET A 281 -14.85 10.40 0.18
C MET A 281 -13.63 9.56 -0.16
N MET A 282 -13.59 9.07 -1.39
CA MET A 282 -12.42 8.42 -1.96
C MET A 282 -12.43 8.57 -3.47
N GLY A 283 -11.27 8.43 -4.08
CA GLY A 283 -11.16 8.63 -5.50
C GLY A 283 -9.72 8.66 -5.98
N VAL A 284 -9.54 9.21 -7.17
CA VAL A 284 -8.28 9.24 -7.90
C VAL A 284 -8.04 10.65 -8.40
N ARG A 285 -6.81 11.13 -8.24
CA ARG A 285 -6.33 12.36 -8.87
C ARG A 285 -5.06 12.06 -9.62
N THR A 286 -4.90 12.61 -10.82
CA THR A 286 -3.65 12.42 -11.58
C THR A 286 -2.69 13.58 -11.33
N GLY A 287 -1.57 13.28 -10.68
CA GLY A 287 -0.46 14.22 -10.48
C GLY A 287 0.51 14.21 -11.65
N LYS A 288 1.11 15.38 -11.96
CA LYS A 288 2.05 15.54 -13.10
C LYS A 288 3.31 14.66 -13.01
N ARG A 289 3.74 14.30 -11.80
CA ARG A 289 5.01 13.58 -11.55
C ARG A 289 4.81 12.10 -11.20
N PHE A 290 3.76 11.80 -10.45
CA PHE A 290 3.54 10.46 -9.88
C PHE A 290 2.44 9.68 -10.61
N GLY A 291 1.81 10.29 -11.62
CA GLY A 291 0.64 9.71 -12.26
C GLY A 291 -0.57 9.69 -11.33
N PRO A 292 -1.48 8.71 -11.45
CA PRO A 292 -2.67 8.63 -10.63
C PRO A 292 -2.32 8.31 -9.16
N VAL A 293 -2.95 9.03 -8.24
CA VAL A 293 -2.87 8.81 -6.80
C VAL A 293 -4.28 8.60 -6.26
N ILE A 294 -4.43 7.62 -5.38
CA ILE A 294 -5.69 7.33 -4.71
C ILE A 294 -5.75 8.15 -3.43
N PHE A 295 -6.92 8.71 -3.14
CA PHE A 295 -7.17 9.43 -1.90
C PHE A 295 -8.33 8.83 -1.12
N PHE A 296 -8.27 8.98 0.20
CA PHE A 296 -9.33 8.60 1.14
C PHE A 296 -9.44 9.65 2.24
N GLY A 297 -10.66 9.98 2.65
CA GLY A 297 -10.88 10.94 3.72
C GLY A 297 -12.33 11.08 4.17
N GLN A 298 -12.56 12.01 5.10
CA GLN A 298 -13.90 12.39 5.51
C GLN A 298 -14.62 13.12 4.38
N GLY A 299 -15.80 12.65 4.01
CA GLY A 299 -16.62 13.21 2.93
C GLY A 299 -17.71 14.17 3.42
N GLY A 300 -18.63 14.48 2.51
CA GLY A 300 -19.72 15.42 2.75
C GLY A 300 -19.39 16.84 2.30
N THR A 301 -20.30 17.77 2.58
CA THR A 301 -20.22 19.17 2.14
C THR A 301 -19.09 19.97 2.81
N GLU A 302 -18.69 19.58 4.03
CA GLU A 302 -17.61 20.23 4.79
C GLU A 302 -16.22 19.61 4.54
N ALA A 303 -16.11 18.62 3.64
CA ALA A 303 -14.87 17.86 3.43
C ALA A 303 -13.65 18.76 3.14
N GLY A 304 -13.83 19.79 2.31
CA GLY A 304 -12.76 20.73 1.96
C GLY A 304 -12.28 21.63 3.10
N VAL A 305 -13.09 21.81 4.17
CA VAL A 305 -12.71 22.59 5.36
C VAL A 305 -12.05 21.69 6.40
N ILE A 306 -12.54 20.46 6.55
CA ILE A 306 -12.00 19.50 7.51
C ILE A 306 -10.59 19.06 7.10
N ASP A 307 -10.35 18.89 5.80
CA ASP A 307 -9.05 18.53 5.20
C ASP A 307 -8.40 17.32 5.88
N ASP A 308 -9.21 16.26 6.08
CA ASP A 308 -8.76 14.98 6.64
C ASP A 308 -8.61 13.95 5.53
N VAL A 309 -7.54 14.08 4.75
CA VAL A 309 -7.28 13.29 3.55
C VAL A 309 -5.91 12.65 3.59
N ALA A 310 -5.84 11.38 3.20
CA ALA A 310 -4.61 10.67 2.98
C ALA A 310 -4.50 10.22 1.52
N TYR A 311 -3.26 9.99 1.05
CA TYR A 311 -2.96 9.61 -0.33
C TYR A 311 -2.10 8.35 -0.39
N ALA A 312 -2.30 7.54 -1.43
CA ALA A 312 -1.48 6.37 -1.74
C ALA A 312 -1.30 6.19 -3.26
N LEU A 313 -0.23 5.48 -3.64
CA LEU A 313 0.03 5.13 -5.03
C LEU A 313 -0.66 3.79 -5.36
N PRO A 314 -1.35 3.67 -6.50
CA PRO A 314 -1.77 2.37 -7.02
C PRO A 314 -0.57 1.57 -7.55
N PRO A 315 -0.65 0.22 -7.59
CA PRO A 315 -1.75 -0.59 -7.10
C PRO A 315 -1.79 -0.71 -5.56
N LEU A 316 -2.99 -0.80 -4.98
CA LEU A 316 -3.18 -1.06 -3.55
C LEU A 316 -3.42 -2.55 -3.28
N ASN A 317 -2.85 -3.03 -2.19
CA ASN A 317 -3.25 -4.27 -1.52
C ASN A 317 -4.03 -3.94 -0.23
N MET A 318 -4.56 -4.96 0.46
CA MET A 318 -5.36 -4.75 1.68
C MET A 318 -4.60 -3.99 2.77
N GLN A 319 -3.29 -4.21 2.90
CA GLN A 319 -2.49 -3.57 3.93
C GLN A 319 -2.24 -2.08 3.60
N LEU A 320 -1.90 -1.77 2.35
CA LEU A 320 -1.76 -0.39 1.88
C LEU A 320 -3.08 0.39 1.98
N ALA A 321 -4.21 -0.27 1.72
CA ALA A 321 -5.53 0.34 1.89
C ALA A 321 -5.87 0.59 3.38
N ARG A 322 -5.56 -0.37 4.26
CA ARG A 322 -5.72 -0.19 5.72
C ARG A 322 -4.81 0.92 6.26
N ASP A 323 -3.57 1.00 5.80
CA ASP A 323 -2.64 2.08 6.15
C ASP A 323 -3.16 3.45 5.65
N LEU A 324 -3.68 3.51 4.43
CA LEU A 324 -4.30 4.71 3.87
C LEU A 324 -5.47 5.19 4.76
N ILE A 325 -6.32 4.28 5.22
CA ILE A 325 -7.42 4.59 6.14
C ILE A 325 -6.86 5.06 7.48
N TRP A 326 -5.90 4.32 8.05
CA TRP A 326 -5.30 4.57 9.36
C TRP A 326 -4.69 5.96 9.50
N ARG A 327 -4.12 6.51 8.41
CA ARG A 327 -3.53 7.86 8.37
C ARG A 327 -4.52 9.01 8.51
N THR A 328 -5.83 8.75 8.49
CA THR A 328 -6.86 9.79 8.66
C THR A 328 -7.25 9.96 10.13
N ARG A 329 -7.61 11.18 10.56
CA ARG A 329 -8.18 11.42 11.89
C ARG A 329 -9.54 10.72 12.03
N LEU A 330 -10.25 10.54 10.93
CA LEU A 330 -11.49 9.78 10.81
C LEU A 330 -11.34 8.33 11.31
N TYR A 331 -10.21 7.66 11.02
CA TYR A 331 -9.98 6.29 11.48
C TYR A 331 -10.12 6.13 13.01
N ARG A 332 -9.66 7.12 13.80
CA ARG A 332 -9.84 7.10 15.26
C ARG A 332 -11.32 7.07 15.66
N ARG A 333 -12.19 7.75 14.91
CA ARG A 333 -13.65 7.70 15.14
C ARG A 333 -14.24 6.37 14.68
N LEU A 334 -13.81 5.85 13.54
CA LEU A 334 -14.30 4.58 12.99
C LEU A 334 -13.94 3.40 13.91
N SER A 335 -12.73 3.38 14.47
CA SER A 335 -12.21 2.25 15.27
C SER A 335 -12.66 2.24 16.74
N THR A 336 -12.94 3.40 17.34
CA THR A 336 -13.23 3.49 18.79
C THR A 336 -14.72 3.65 19.13
N ASN A 337 -15.55 4.05 18.16
CA ASN A 337 -16.94 4.39 18.43
C ASN A 337 -17.84 3.15 18.50
N ARG A 338 -17.94 2.56 19.70
CA ARG A 338 -18.81 1.39 19.98
C ARG A 338 -20.29 1.63 19.67
N GLY A 339 -20.76 2.87 19.70
CA GLY A 339 -22.16 3.22 19.40
C GLY A 339 -22.48 3.28 17.90
N ARG A 340 -21.47 3.15 17.04
CA ARG A 340 -21.58 3.26 15.58
C ARG A 340 -20.59 2.31 14.90
N PRO A 341 -20.80 0.99 15.03
CA PRO A 341 -19.92 0.01 14.42
C PRO A 341 -19.98 0.10 12.90
N VAL A 342 -18.83 -0.13 12.27
CA VAL A 342 -18.67 -0.13 10.81
C VAL A 342 -17.76 -1.26 10.37
N ASP A 343 -17.92 -1.67 9.13
CA ASP A 343 -16.99 -2.58 8.47
C ASP A 343 -15.83 -1.78 7.85
N LEU A 344 -14.67 -1.83 8.49
CA LEU A 344 -13.45 -1.19 7.98
C LEU A 344 -12.90 -1.92 6.74
N ASP A 345 -13.11 -3.23 6.62
CA ASP A 345 -12.64 -4.00 5.49
C ASP A 345 -13.45 -3.68 4.24
N ALA A 346 -14.74 -3.33 4.37
CA ALA A 346 -15.53 -2.81 3.25
C ALA A 346 -14.94 -1.52 2.63
N ILE A 347 -14.33 -0.65 3.45
CA ILE A 347 -13.63 0.55 2.97
C ILE A 347 -12.38 0.12 2.19
N ALA A 348 -11.57 -0.76 2.78
CA ALA A 348 -10.33 -1.24 2.17
C ALA A 348 -10.61 -1.93 0.83
N LEU A 349 -11.60 -2.83 0.77
CA LEU A 349 -12.03 -3.50 -0.46
C LEU A 349 -12.49 -2.52 -1.55
N THR A 350 -13.20 -1.45 -1.17
CA THR A 350 -13.62 -0.41 -2.13
C THR A 350 -12.41 0.36 -2.69
N LEU A 351 -11.40 0.65 -1.85
CA LEU A 351 -10.14 1.26 -2.29
C LEU A 351 -9.36 0.33 -3.24
N LEU A 352 -9.38 -0.99 -3.00
CA LEU A 352 -8.79 -1.98 -3.92
C LEU A 352 -9.52 -1.98 -5.27
N LYS A 353 -10.86 -1.92 -5.27
CA LYS A 353 -11.68 -1.83 -6.49
C LYS A 353 -11.36 -0.57 -7.30
N ILE A 354 -11.23 0.58 -6.63
CA ILE A 354 -10.78 1.84 -7.25
C ILE A 354 -9.36 1.69 -7.81
N SER A 355 -8.46 1.07 -7.07
CA SER A 355 -7.11 0.81 -7.54
C SER A 355 -7.07 -0.06 -8.79
N GLN A 356 -7.87 -1.13 -8.84
CA GLN A 356 -7.97 -2.00 -10.01
C GLN A 356 -8.55 -1.25 -11.21
N MET A 357 -9.53 -0.37 -11.00
CA MET A 357 -10.10 0.48 -12.05
C MET A 357 -9.04 1.37 -12.72
N VAL A 358 -8.15 1.97 -11.94
CA VAL A 358 -7.05 2.79 -12.47
C VAL A 358 -6.02 1.94 -13.22
N VAL A 359 -5.77 0.72 -12.75
CA VAL A 359 -4.87 -0.24 -13.42
C VAL A 359 -5.44 -0.69 -14.77
N ASP A 360 -6.77 -0.80 -14.89
CA ASP A 360 -7.42 -1.34 -16.08
C ASP A 360 -7.81 -0.28 -17.12
N LEU A 361 -8.10 0.95 -16.67
CA LEU A 361 -8.68 2.04 -17.47
C LEU A 361 -7.72 3.23 -17.51
N ALA A 362 -6.90 3.30 -18.56
CA ALA A 362 -5.91 4.37 -18.74
C ALA A 362 -6.56 5.75 -18.90
N GLU A 363 -7.78 5.75 -19.42
CA GLU A 363 -8.55 6.94 -19.75
C GLU A 363 -9.12 7.65 -18.52
N VAL A 364 -9.26 6.97 -17.38
CA VAL A 364 -9.76 7.58 -16.14
C VAL A 364 -8.63 8.39 -15.49
N VAL A 365 -8.72 9.71 -15.57
CA VAL A 365 -7.72 10.66 -15.02
C VAL A 365 -8.14 11.25 -13.68
N GLU A 366 -9.44 11.33 -13.41
CA GLU A 366 -9.98 11.77 -12.12
C GLU A 366 -11.23 10.94 -11.79
N LEU A 367 -11.33 10.52 -10.53
CA LEU A 367 -12.50 9.92 -9.94
C LEU A 367 -12.73 10.60 -8.59
N ASP A 368 -13.92 11.10 -8.34
CA ASP A 368 -14.30 11.64 -7.04
C ASP A 368 -15.65 11.05 -6.63
N ILE A 369 -15.62 10.15 -5.65
CA ILE A 369 -16.83 9.56 -5.09
C ILE A 369 -17.12 10.27 -3.77
N ASN A 370 -18.07 11.19 -3.80
CA ASN A 370 -18.46 12.01 -2.66
C ASN A 370 -19.94 12.43 -2.75
N PRO A 371 -20.78 12.11 -1.74
CA PRO A 371 -20.47 11.37 -0.53
C PRO A 371 -20.61 9.85 -0.72
N ILE A 372 -19.85 9.11 0.11
CA ILE A 372 -20.06 7.69 0.38
C ILE A 372 -20.60 7.54 1.79
N TRP A 373 -21.70 6.81 1.94
CA TRP A 373 -22.24 6.45 3.24
C TRP A 373 -21.67 5.12 3.73
N LEU A 374 -21.21 5.12 4.98
CA LEU A 374 -20.77 3.93 5.70
C LEU A 374 -21.60 3.74 6.97
N SER A 375 -22.23 2.59 7.10
CA SER A 375 -22.92 2.13 8.32
C SER A 375 -22.60 0.67 8.60
N SER A 376 -23.27 0.09 9.59
CA SER A 376 -23.28 -1.38 9.83
C SER A 376 -23.82 -2.17 8.63
N ASP A 377 -24.59 -1.54 7.75
CA ASP A 377 -25.16 -2.17 6.54
C ASP A 377 -24.19 -2.13 5.35
N GLY A 378 -22.96 -1.67 5.57
CA GLY A 378 -21.92 -1.57 4.57
C GLY A 378 -21.81 -0.19 3.92
N LEU A 379 -21.09 -0.15 2.80
CA LEU A 379 -20.73 1.05 2.06
C LEU A 379 -21.74 1.33 0.93
N LEU A 380 -22.06 2.59 0.65
CA LEU A 380 -22.93 3.01 -0.45
C LEU A 380 -22.51 4.38 -1.01
N ALA A 381 -22.06 4.42 -2.25
CA ALA A 381 -21.74 5.65 -2.97
C ALA A 381 -23.01 6.34 -3.49
N LEU A 382 -23.17 7.63 -3.18
CA LEU A 382 -24.37 8.40 -3.53
C LEU A 382 -24.20 9.25 -4.79
N ASP A 383 -22.98 9.72 -5.03
CA ASP A 383 -22.61 10.49 -6.21
C ASP A 383 -21.15 10.20 -6.57
N ALA A 384 -20.84 10.35 -7.86
CA ALA A 384 -19.50 10.17 -8.38
C ALA A 384 -19.28 11.06 -9.59
N ASN A 385 -18.11 11.68 -9.65
CA ASN A 385 -17.64 12.43 -10.80
C ASN A 385 -16.45 11.70 -11.42
N VAL A 386 -16.49 11.49 -12.74
CA VAL A 386 -15.44 10.78 -13.48
C VAL A 386 -15.00 11.66 -14.65
N VAL A 387 -13.72 12.04 -14.64
CA VAL A 387 -13.08 12.78 -15.73
C VAL A 387 -12.24 11.80 -16.54
N ILE A 388 -12.39 11.88 -17.86
CA ILE A 388 -11.79 10.97 -18.81
C ILE A 388 -10.97 11.71 -19.88
N GLU A 389 -9.87 11.11 -20.30
CA GLU A 389 -9.03 11.57 -21.41
C GLU A 389 -8.63 10.39 -22.31
N PRO A 390 -8.50 10.58 -23.64
CA PRO A 390 -7.96 9.55 -24.52
C PRO A 390 -6.55 9.17 -24.11
N SER A 391 -6.27 7.87 -24.05
CA SER A 391 -4.93 7.32 -23.88
C SER A 391 -4.56 6.43 -25.06
N ALA A 392 -3.37 6.62 -25.62
CA ALA A 392 -2.78 5.71 -26.60
C ALA A 392 -1.92 4.61 -25.93
N GLU A 393 -1.54 4.82 -24.67
CA GLU A 393 -0.66 3.96 -23.92
C GLU A 393 -1.43 3.14 -22.88
N PRO A 394 -0.97 1.94 -22.51
CA PRO A 394 -1.56 1.16 -21.44
C PRO A 394 -1.52 1.89 -20.10
N ALA A 395 -2.52 1.64 -19.25
CA ALA A 395 -2.61 2.23 -17.92
C ALA A 395 -1.35 2.00 -17.08
N ALA A 396 -0.66 0.86 -17.23
CA ALA A 396 0.57 0.56 -16.50
C ALA A 396 1.67 1.64 -16.69
N LYS A 397 1.78 2.28 -17.87
CA LYS A 397 2.85 3.25 -18.16
C LYS A 397 2.72 4.58 -17.42
N ARG A 398 1.53 4.90 -16.92
CA ARG A 398 1.30 6.12 -16.12
C ARG A 398 1.41 5.86 -14.62
N LEU A 399 1.55 4.60 -14.18
CA LEU A 399 1.65 4.27 -12.75
C LEU A 399 3.10 4.42 -12.30
N ALA A 400 3.29 4.96 -11.11
CA ALA A 400 4.61 5.02 -10.48
C ALA A 400 5.09 3.63 -10.00
N ILE A 401 4.17 2.68 -9.81
CA ILE A 401 4.43 1.31 -9.41
C ILE A 401 3.75 0.40 -10.43
N LEU A 402 4.49 -0.52 -11.04
CA LEU A 402 3.92 -1.44 -12.01
C LEU A 402 3.02 -2.48 -11.33
N PRO A 403 1.83 -2.75 -11.88
CA PRO A 403 0.93 -3.74 -11.34
C PRO A 403 1.40 -5.14 -11.68
N TYR A 404 0.87 -6.12 -10.95
CA TYR A 404 1.09 -7.53 -11.23
C TYR A 404 0.75 -7.86 -12.71
N PRO A 405 1.69 -8.39 -13.51
CA PRO A 405 1.49 -8.55 -14.94
C PRO A 405 0.73 -9.85 -15.25
N LYS A 406 -0.58 -9.85 -14.99
CA LYS A 406 -1.50 -10.99 -15.16
C LYS A 406 -1.45 -11.62 -16.55
N GLN A 407 -1.17 -10.84 -17.59
CA GLN A 407 -1.00 -11.32 -18.97
C GLN A 407 0.16 -12.32 -19.15
N MET A 408 1.06 -12.42 -18.18
CA MET A 408 2.17 -13.38 -18.17
C MET A 408 1.79 -14.74 -17.57
N GLU A 409 0.57 -14.92 -17.08
CA GLU A 409 0.12 -16.23 -16.61
C GLU A 409 -0.07 -17.20 -17.78
N ARG A 410 0.55 -18.38 -17.69
CA ARG A 410 0.40 -19.45 -18.69
C ARG A 410 0.16 -20.78 -18.00
N ARG A 411 -0.95 -21.45 -18.35
CA ARG A 411 -1.18 -22.85 -17.95
C ARG A 411 -0.43 -23.78 -18.88
N TYR A 412 0.22 -24.78 -18.31
CA TYR A 412 0.98 -25.77 -19.07
C TYR A 412 0.57 -27.18 -18.63
N THR A 413 0.27 -28.05 -19.60
CA THR A 413 -0.07 -29.45 -19.36
C THR A 413 1.00 -30.33 -19.98
N LEU A 414 1.63 -31.18 -19.17
CA LEU A 414 2.61 -32.16 -19.61
C LEU A 414 1.93 -33.33 -20.35
N PRO A 415 2.69 -34.07 -21.20
CA PRO A 415 2.19 -35.27 -21.86
C PRO A 415 1.69 -36.38 -20.91
N ASP A 416 2.16 -36.38 -19.66
CA ASP A 416 1.73 -37.32 -18.62
C ASP A 416 0.44 -36.89 -17.88
N GLY A 417 -0.18 -35.78 -18.30
CA GLY A 417 -1.43 -35.26 -17.77
C GLY A 417 -1.28 -34.30 -16.57
N ARG A 418 -0.07 -34.12 -16.03
CA ARG A 418 0.16 -33.11 -14.98
C ARG A 418 0.02 -31.70 -15.54
N SER A 419 -0.66 -30.83 -14.80
CA SER A 419 -0.83 -29.42 -15.15
C SER A 419 -0.14 -28.50 -14.15
N PHE A 420 0.38 -27.38 -14.65
CA PHE A 420 1.05 -26.35 -13.87
C PHE A 420 0.57 -24.97 -14.30
N LEU A 421 0.65 -24.03 -13.38
CA LEU A 421 0.54 -22.61 -13.66
C LEU A 421 1.93 -21.99 -13.61
N MET A 422 2.34 -21.38 -14.72
CA MET A 422 3.48 -20.45 -14.73
C MET A 422 2.95 -19.05 -14.56
N ARG A 423 3.48 -18.32 -13.58
CA ARG A 423 3.08 -16.93 -13.32
C ARG A 423 4.18 -16.12 -12.66
N PRO A 424 4.15 -14.77 -12.75
CA PRO A 424 5.00 -13.93 -11.93
C PRO A 424 4.85 -14.27 -10.44
N ILE A 425 5.95 -14.19 -9.69
CA ILE A 425 5.92 -14.39 -8.24
C ILE A 425 5.14 -13.24 -7.59
N LEU A 426 4.42 -13.57 -6.53
CA LEU A 426 3.71 -12.63 -5.69
C LEU A 426 4.36 -12.59 -4.30
N PRO A 427 4.25 -11.49 -3.54
CA PRO A 427 4.71 -11.45 -2.16
C PRO A 427 4.19 -12.63 -1.33
N GLU A 428 2.92 -13.02 -1.54
CA GLU A 428 2.19 -14.14 -0.94
C GLU A 428 2.93 -15.47 -1.05
N ASP A 429 3.78 -15.64 -2.06
CA ASP A 429 4.53 -16.86 -2.32
C ASP A 429 5.75 -17.07 -1.41
N GLU A 430 6.04 -16.11 -0.53
CA GLU A 430 7.18 -16.16 0.40
C GLU A 430 7.26 -17.49 1.18
N PRO A 431 6.18 -18.00 1.81
CA PRO A 431 6.26 -19.25 2.58
C PRO A 431 6.60 -20.46 1.70
N GLU A 432 6.07 -20.49 0.47
CA GLU A 432 6.30 -21.59 -0.46
C GLU A 432 7.68 -21.52 -1.13
N LEU A 433 8.23 -20.33 -1.29
CA LEU A 433 9.62 -20.14 -1.70
C LEU A 433 10.59 -20.61 -0.60
N GLN A 434 10.30 -20.32 0.67
CA GLN A 434 11.04 -20.86 1.81
C GLN A 434 10.94 -22.40 1.84
N ASN A 435 9.75 -22.95 1.61
CA ASN A 435 9.54 -24.39 1.56
C ASN A 435 10.31 -25.07 0.42
N LEU A 436 10.44 -24.42 -0.75
CA LEU A 436 11.26 -24.89 -1.86
C LEU A 436 12.73 -25.01 -1.44
N VAL A 437 13.31 -23.97 -0.85
CA VAL A 437 14.72 -24.01 -0.41
C VAL A 437 14.92 -25.05 0.69
N LYS A 438 14.01 -25.14 1.66
CA LYS A 438 14.11 -26.04 2.81
C LYS A 438 14.11 -27.52 2.43
N ARG A 439 13.37 -27.91 1.39
CA ARG A 439 13.30 -29.31 0.93
C ARG A 439 14.36 -29.69 -0.09
N MET A 440 15.14 -28.71 -0.58
CA MET A 440 16.24 -28.96 -1.50
C MET A 440 17.52 -29.36 -0.77
N PRO A 441 18.35 -30.24 -1.37
CA PRO A 441 19.65 -30.56 -0.81
C PRO A 441 20.57 -29.34 -0.75
N ALA A 442 21.31 -29.19 0.35
CA ALA A 442 22.17 -28.03 0.60
C ALA A 442 23.18 -27.74 -0.53
N GLU A 443 23.61 -28.77 -1.26
CA GLU A 443 24.49 -28.62 -2.42
C GLU A 443 23.83 -27.86 -3.58
N ASP A 444 22.54 -28.12 -3.86
CA ASP A 444 21.82 -27.41 -4.93
C ASP A 444 21.57 -25.95 -4.56
N VAL A 445 21.25 -25.70 -3.30
CA VAL A 445 21.09 -24.34 -2.76
C VAL A 445 22.43 -23.61 -2.80
N ARG A 446 23.54 -24.27 -2.41
CA ARG A 446 24.88 -23.68 -2.52
C ARG A 446 25.26 -23.37 -3.96
N MET A 447 24.96 -24.25 -4.91
CA MET A 447 25.21 -23.99 -6.33
C MET A 447 24.43 -22.78 -6.86
N ARG A 448 23.35 -22.38 -6.17
CA ARG A 448 22.52 -21.23 -6.52
C ARG A 448 22.97 -19.94 -5.85
N PHE A 449 23.27 -19.99 -4.55
CA PHE A 449 23.57 -18.81 -3.73
C PHE A 449 25.06 -18.62 -3.45
N PHE A 450 25.93 -19.49 -3.98
CA PHE A 450 27.38 -19.52 -3.76
C PHE A 450 27.78 -19.68 -2.28
N GLN A 451 26.81 -19.91 -1.40
CA GLN A 451 26.98 -20.13 0.04
C GLN A 451 25.99 -21.20 0.51
N PRO A 452 26.37 -22.03 1.50
CA PRO A 452 25.45 -23.01 2.07
C PRO A 452 24.36 -22.29 2.87
N ILE A 453 23.14 -22.33 2.36
CA ILE A 453 21.93 -21.80 3.01
C ILE A 453 20.99 -22.98 3.25
N HIS A 454 20.50 -23.13 4.48
CA HIS A 454 19.53 -24.18 4.84
C HIS A 454 18.08 -23.70 4.79
N GLU A 455 17.87 -22.41 5.01
CA GLU A 455 16.56 -21.78 5.00
C GLU A 455 16.70 -20.32 4.55
N LEU A 456 15.69 -19.80 3.87
CA LEU A 456 15.60 -18.36 3.61
C LEU A 456 14.98 -17.71 4.84
N SER A 457 15.62 -16.69 5.40
CA SER A 457 14.98 -15.83 6.40
C SER A 457 13.78 -15.12 5.78
N HIS A 458 12.84 -14.67 6.63
CA HIS A 458 11.71 -13.83 6.19
C HIS A 458 12.19 -12.62 5.37
N GLU A 459 13.18 -11.89 5.87
CA GLU A 459 13.77 -10.73 5.18
C GLU A 459 14.33 -11.09 3.78
N MET A 460 15.06 -12.20 3.66
CA MET A 460 15.59 -12.63 2.37
C MET A 460 14.44 -13.02 1.44
N ALA A 461 13.50 -13.82 1.91
CA ALA A 461 12.40 -14.33 1.09
C ALA A 461 11.48 -13.18 0.61
N ALA A 462 11.16 -12.22 1.47
CA ALA A 462 10.39 -11.02 1.10
C ALA A 462 11.09 -10.23 -0.02
N ARG A 463 12.42 -10.06 0.03
CA ARG A 463 13.21 -9.42 -1.05
C ARG A 463 13.23 -10.23 -2.35
N LEU A 464 12.98 -11.54 -2.31
CA LEU A 464 12.91 -12.38 -3.51
C LEU A 464 11.50 -12.42 -4.13
N THR A 465 10.45 -12.09 -3.37
CA THR A 465 9.04 -12.16 -3.80
C THR A 465 8.42 -10.79 -4.09
N GLN A 466 8.93 -9.72 -3.49
CA GLN A 466 8.48 -8.35 -3.72
C GLN A 466 9.33 -7.69 -4.79
N LEU A 467 8.83 -7.71 -6.02
CA LEU A 467 9.57 -7.24 -7.18
C LEU A 467 9.14 -5.85 -7.61
N ASP A 468 10.10 -5.05 -8.04
CA ASP A 468 9.85 -3.96 -8.97
C ASP A 468 9.79 -4.55 -10.39
N TYR A 469 8.57 -4.80 -10.88
CA TYR A 469 8.36 -5.42 -12.20
C TYR A 469 8.91 -4.61 -13.38
N GLU A 470 9.40 -3.38 -13.17
CA GLU A 470 10.05 -2.57 -14.19
C GLU A 470 11.45 -3.12 -14.52
N ARG A 471 12.15 -3.63 -13.50
CA ARG A 471 13.56 -4.04 -13.60
C ARG A 471 13.80 -5.48 -13.18
N GLU A 472 12.95 -6.02 -12.32
CA GLU A 472 13.05 -7.37 -11.79
C GLU A 472 11.86 -8.20 -12.23
N MET A 473 12.13 -9.43 -12.66
CA MET A 473 11.08 -10.38 -12.97
C MET A 473 11.43 -11.73 -12.39
N ALA A 474 10.48 -12.35 -11.69
CA ALA A 474 10.56 -13.76 -11.31
C ALA A 474 9.31 -14.49 -11.75
N ILE A 475 9.49 -15.62 -12.42
CA ILE A 475 8.41 -16.51 -12.83
C ILE A 475 8.52 -17.80 -12.03
N ILE A 476 7.43 -18.20 -11.40
CA ILE A 476 7.31 -19.47 -10.67
C ILE A 476 6.53 -20.49 -11.50
N VAL A 477 6.78 -21.77 -11.22
CA VAL A 477 5.90 -22.88 -11.60
C VAL A 477 5.20 -23.35 -10.33
N THR A 478 3.88 -23.30 -10.30
CA THR A 478 3.07 -23.75 -9.16
C THR A 478 1.94 -24.67 -9.61
N ASP A 479 1.32 -25.36 -8.65
CA ASP A 479 0.06 -26.06 -8.87
C ASP A 479 -1.01 -25.07 -9.43
N PRO A 480 -1.85 -25.48 -10.38
CA PRO A 480 -2.92 -24.63 -10.91
C PRO A 480 -4.10 -24.53 -9.93
N ASP A 481 -4.90 -23.46 -10.05
CA ASP A 481 -6.16 -23.28 -9.30
C ASP A 481 -6.00 -23.28 -7.76
N VAL A 482 -4.83 -22.88 -7.29
CA VAL A 482 -4.52 -22.69 -5.87
C VAL A 482 -4.30 -21.22 -5.59
N ILE A 483 -4.72 -20.81 -4.39
CA ILE A 483 -4.49 -19.47 -3.87
C ILE A 483 -2.97 -19.21 -3.81
N PRO A 484 -2.46 -18.05 -4.27
CA PRO A 484 -1.07 -17.66 -4.10
C PRO A 484 -0.58 -17.86 -2.67
N GLY A 485 0.67 -18.32 -2.51
CA GLY A 485 1.21 -18.69 -1.20
C GLY A 485 0.74 -20.02 -0.59
N LYS A 486 -0.22 -20.72 -1.21
CA LYS A 486 -0.67 -22.06 -0.78
C LYS A 486 -0.32 -23.17 -1.77
N GLY A 487 0.11 -22.81 -2.97
CA GLY A 487 0.51 -23.74 -4.02
C GLY A 487 1.98 -24.12 -3.94
N THR A 488 2.31 -25.39 -4.19
CA THR A 488 3.71 -25.83 -4.15
C THR A 488 4.49 -25.15 -5.27
N ILE A 489 5.54 -24.41 -4.92
CA ILE A 489 6.44 -23.83 -5.94
C ILE A 489 7.44 -24.88 -6.39
N TRP A 490 7.29 -25.37 -7.62
CA TRP A 490 8.13 -26.41 -8.23
C TRP A 490 9.41 -25.87 -8.86
N GLY A 491 9.48 -24.57 -9.10
CA GLY A 491 10.66 -23.90 -9.60
C GLY A 491 10.43 -22.42 -9.77
N VAL A 492 11.51 -21.66 -9.79
CA VAL A 492 11.53 -20.22 -9.97
C VAL A 492 12.69 -19.84 -10.88
N VAL A 493 12.44 -18.95 -11.83
CA VAL A 493 13.46 -18.25 -12.61
C VAL A 493 13.32 -16.76 -12.38
N ARG A 494 14.44 -16.06 -12.24
CA ARG A 494 14.52 -14.62 -12.05
C ARG A 494 15.41 -14.00 -13.12
N CYS A 495 15.15 -12.73 -13.38
CA CYS A 495 15.91 -11.85 -14.26
C CYS A 495 15.92 -10.46 -13.63
N ASN A 496 17.11 -9.95 -13.31
CA ASN A 496 17.31 -8.65 -12.70
C ASN A 496 18.09 -7.78 -13.69
N ALA A 497 17.44 -6.77 -14.24
CA ALA A 497 18.01 -5.88 -15.23
C ALA A 497 18.79 -4.72 -14.59
N ASP A 498 19.85 -4.29 -15.28
CA ASP A 498 20.57 -3.07 -14.95
C ASP A 498 19.65 -1.83 -15.13
N PRO A 499 19.93 -0.69 -14.47
CA PRO A 499 19.10 0.50 -14.56
C PRO A 499 18.90 1.07 -15.98
N ASP A 500 19.81 0.77 -16.91
CA ASP A 500 19.74 1.17 -18.32
C ASP A 500 19.13 0.10 -19.24
N LEU A 501 18.69 -1.02 -18.66
CA LEU A 501 18.13 -2.19 -19.34
C LEU A 501 19.06 -2.79 -20.41
N GLU A 502 20.38 -2.55 -20.35
CA GLU A 502 21.29 -3.14 -21.33
C GLU A 502 21.50 -4.64 -21.08
N ARG A 503 21.70 -5.01 -19.82
CA ARG A 503 22.00 -6.38 -19.41
C ARG A 503 21.09 -6.79 -18.26
N ALA A 504 20.88 -8.10 -18.12
CA ALA A 504 20.17 -8.64 -16.98
C ALA A 504 20.76 -9.95 -16.48
N GLU A 505 20.88 -10.08 -15.17
CA GLU A 505 21.34 -11.29 -14.51
C GLU A 505 20.17 -12.28 -14.37
N TYR A 506 20.33 -13.50 -14.88
CA TYR A 506 19.35 -14.56 -14.68
C TYR A 506 19.73 -15.53 -13.58
N ALA A 507 18.70 -16.20 -13.08
CA ALA A 507 18.79 -16.85 -11.80
C ALA A 507 17.73 -17.94 -11.70
N ILE A 508 18.06 -19.24 -11.66
CA ILE A 508 17.04 -20.32 -11.67
C ILE A 508 17.24 -21.37 -10.57
N LEU A 509 16.12 -21.81 -9.99
CA LEU A 509 16.05 -22.91 -9.04
C LEU A 509 14.87 -23.81 -9.42
N VAL A 510 15.09 -25.12 -9.52
CA VAL A 510 14.04 -26.09 -9.86
C VAL A 510 14.10 -27.24 -8.87
N ASP A 511 12.93 -27.65 -8.38
CA ASP A 511 12.80 -28.77 -7.46
C ASP A 511 13.33 -30.06 -8.10
N ARG A 512 14.09 -30.85 -7.32
CA ARG A 512 14.64 -32.14 -7.78
C ARG A 512 13.58 -33.11 -8.28
N ALA A 513 12.38 -33.10 -7.67
CA ALA A 513 11.27 -33.95 -8.10
C ALA A 513 10.82 -33.65 -9.55
N MET A 514 11.21 -32.49 -10.08
CA MET A 514 10.80 -31.97 -11.37
C MET A 514 11.97 -31.83 -12.36
N ILE A 515 13.13 -32.41 -12.05
CA ILE A 515 14.25 -32.50 -12.97
C ILE A 515 13.96 -33.56 -14.04
N GLY A 516 14.35 -33.29 -15.29
CA GLY A 516 14.23 -34.23 -16.40
C GLY A 516 12.91 -34.15 -17.19
N ILE A 517 11.92 -33.41 -16.69
CA ILE A 517 10.62 -33.22 -17.38
C ILE A 517 10.54 -31.90 -18.18
N GLY A 518 11.65 -31.17 -18.28
CA GLY A 518 11.76 -29.97 -19.13
C GLY A 518 11.37 -28.63 -18.47
N LEU A 519 11.10 -28.58 -17.16
CA LEU A 519 10.74 -27.33 -16.48
C LEU A 519 11.84 -26.25 -16.59
N GLY A 520 13.11 -26.60 -16.35
CA GLY A 520 14.23 -25.65 -16.43
C GLY A 520 14.33 -24.93 -17.78
N PRO A 521 14.41 -25.68 -18.91
CA PRO A 521 14.35 -25.09 -20.26
C PRO A 521 13.09 -24.24 -20.51
N MET A 522 11.93 -24.66 -20.01
CA MET A 522 10.69 -23.91 -20.18
C MET A 522 10.73 -22.56 -19.45
N LEU A 523 11.12 -22.56 -18.18
CA LEU A 523 11.31 -21.34 -17.37
C LEU A 523 12.32 -20.39 -18.01
N MET A 524 13.47 -20.91 -18.43
CA MET A 524 14.49 -20.09 -19.09
C MET A 524 14.00 -19.48 -20.40
N ARG A 525 13.28 -20.24 -21.24
CA ARG A 525 12.70 -19.68 -22.47
C ARG A 525 11.69 -18.57 -22.16
N TYR A 526 10.90 -18.74 -21.11
CA TYR A 526 9.96 -17.73 -20.65
C TYR A 526 10.70 -16.43 -20.31
N ILE A 527 11.73 -16.49 -19.47
CA ILE A 527 12.42 -15.27 -19.02
C ILE A 527 13.21 -14.60 -20.15
N ILE A 528 13.72 -15.38 -21.10
CA ILE A 528 14.36 -14.87 -22.33
C ILE A 528 13.34 -14.15 -23.22
N GLU A 529 12.12 -14.69 -23.37
CA GLU A 529 11.02 -14.05 -24.11
C GLU A 529 10.64 -12.71 -23.45
N TYR A 530 10.49 -12.70 -22.13
CA TYR A 530 10.24 -11.48 -21.35
C TYR A 530 11.35 -10.44 -21.57
N ALA A 531 12.62 -10.82 -21.43
CA ALA A 531 13.73 -9.89 -21.57
C ALA A 531 13.80 -9.24 -22.96
N ARG A 532 13.51 -10.01 -24.02
CA ARG A 532 13.38 -9.47 -25.39
C ARG A 532 12.25 -8.45 -25.50
N GLN A 533 11.10 -8.71 -24.89
CA GLN A 533 9.96 -7.78 -24.90
C GLN A 533 10.27 -6.47 -24.17
N GLN A 534 11.09 -6.52 -23.12
CA GLN A 534 11.56 -5.33 -22.41
C GLN A 534 12.70 -4.59 -23.13
N GLY A 535 13.19 -5.11 -24.25
CA GLY A 535 14.30 -4.50 -25.00
C GLY A 535 15.68 -4.74 -24.38
N ILE A 536 15.83 -5.71 -23.48
CA ILE A 536 17.12 -6.08 -22.89
C ILE A 536 18.01 -6.68 -23.97
N LYS A 537 19.28 -6.26 -24.01
CA LYS A 537 20.22 -6.64 -25.08
C LYS A 537 20.99 -7.93 -24.76
N GLU A 538 21.27 -8.19 -23.49
CA GLU A 538 22.01 -9.39 -23.06
C GLU A 538 21.45 -9.96 -21.76
N ILE A 539 21.31 -11.29 -21.67
CA ILE A 539 21.14 -11.99 -20.40
C ILE A 539 22.45 -12.65 -20.01
N TYR A 540 22.87 -12.54 -18.75
CA TYR A 540 24.06 -13.21 -18.24
C TYR A 540 23.83 -13.85 -16.87
N GLY A 541 24.77 -14.69 -16.43
CA GLY A 541 24.78 -15.22 -15.08
C GLY A 541 26.12 -15.88 -14.74
N GLU A 542 26.36 -16.08 -13.46
CA GLU A 542 27.52 -16.81 -12.96
C GLU A 542 27.13 -18.23 -12.55
N VAL A 543 27.91 -19.20 -12.98
CA VAL A 543 27.63 -20.62 -12.75
C VAL A 543 28.90 -21.29 -12.23
N LEU A 544 28.80 -21.97 -11.08
CA LEU A 544 29.91 -22.79 -10.57
C LEU A 544 30.30 -23.85 -11.60
N ARG A 545 31.60 -24.06 -11.80
CA ARG A 545 32.17 -25.00 -12.78
C ARG A 545 31.65 -26.44 -12.59
N GLU A 546 31.34 -26.82 -11.36
CA GLU A 546 30.81 -28.15 -11.00
C GLU A 546 29.30 -28.32 -11.30
N ASN A 547 28.57 -27.24 -11.60
CA ASN A 547 27.14 -27.28 -11.91
C ASN A 547 26.87 -27.68 -13.37
N GLU A 548 27.23 -28.92 -13.72
CA GLU A 548 27.09 -29.47 -15.08
C GLU A 548 25.64 -29.49 -15.58
N SER A 549 24.66 -29.53 -14.68
CA SER A 549 23.24 -29.43 -15.04
C SER A 549 22.93 -28.07 -15.67
N MET A 550 23.32 -26.98 -14.99
CA MET A 550 23.12 -25.62 -15.49
C MET A 550 23.96 -25.34 -16.74
N LEU A 551 25.20 -25.81 -16.81
CA LEU A 551 26.02 -25.63 -18.00
C LEU A 551 25.42 -26.34 -19.23
N ARG A 552 24.84 -27.54 -19.06
CA ARG A 552 24.09 -28.21 -20.14
C ARG A 552 22.85 -27.42 -20.57
N LEU A 553 22.09 -26.88 -19.62
CA LEU A 553 20.93 -26.03 -19.91
C LEU A 553 21.33 -24.80 -20.73
N ASN A 554 22.38 -24.10 -20.31
CA ASN A 554 22.91 -22.92 -21.00
C ASN A 554 23.37 -23.23 -22.43
N ARG A 555 24.12 -24.33 -22.62
CA ARG A 555 24.52 -24.77 -23.97
C ARG A 555 23.30 -25.07 -24.85
N ALA A 556 22.28 -25.74 -24.32
CA ALA A 556 21.06 -26.05 -25.06
C ALA A 556 20.24 -24.80 -25.45
N LEU A 557 20.42 -23.69 -24.75
CA LEU A 557 19.81 -22.39 -25.02
C LEU A 557 20.75 -21.42 -25.74
N ASN A 558 21.89 -21.91 -26.24
CA ASN A 558 22.90 -21.15 -27.00
C ASN A 558 23.59 -20.01 -26.22
N PHE A 559 23.72 -20.14 -24.90
CA PHE A 559 24.57 -19.25 -24.12
C PHE A 559 26.04 -19.51 -24.47
N LYS A 560 26.81 -18.43 -24.58
CA LYS A 560 28.28 -18.46 -24.58
C LYS A 560 28.77 -18.66 -23.15
N ILE A 561 29.75 -19.53 -22.96
CA ILE A 561 30.31 -19.87 -21.64
C ILE A 561 31.80 -19.53 -21.67
N GLU A 562 32.22 -18.64 -20.79
CA GLU A 562 33.58 -18.13 -20.67
C GLU A 562 34.08 -18.33 -19.23
N ALA A 563 35.37 -18.57 -19.05
CA ALA A 563 35.95 -18.66 -17.71
C ALA A 563 36.12 -17.26 -17.13
N THR A 564 35.78 -17.09 -15.84
CA THR A 564 36.02 -15.83 -15.14
C THR A 564 37.53 -15.71 -14.83
N PRO A 565 38.22 -14.61 -15.21
CA PRO A 565 39.66 -14.48 -14.99
C PRO A 565 40.06 -14.52 -13.51
N ASP A 566 39.22 -13.96 -12.64
CA ASP A 566 39.52 -13.75 -11.22
C ASP A 566 39.09 -14.93 -10.32
N ASP A 567 38.19 -15.80 -10.79
CA ASP A 567 37.74 -16.99 -10.06
C ASP A 567 37.63 -18.22 -11.00
N PRO A 568 38.63 -19.12 -10.98
CA PRO A 568 38.60 -20.34 -11.80
C PRO A 568 37.42 -21.28 -11.49
N GLY A 569 36.84 -21.19 -10.29
CA GLY A 569 35.68 -21.99 -9.86
C GLY A 569 34.36 -21.54 -10.48
N VAL A 570 34.32 -20.36 -11.10
CA VAL A 570 33.12 -19.74 -11.65
C VAL A 570 33.25 -19.57 -13.17
N LEU A 571 32.15 -19.82 -13.87
CA LEU A 571 32.02 -19.59 -15.30
C LEU A 571 30.98 -18.49 -15.55
N HIS A 572 31.35 -17.52 -16.37
CA HIS A 572 30.43 -16.49 -16.83
C HIS A 572 29.69 -17.00 -18.07
N VAL A 573 28.36 -16.98 -18.03
CA VAL A 573 27.52 -17.36 -19.16
C VAL A 573 26.72 -16.17 -19.66
N LYS A 574 26.62 -15.99 -20.97
CA LYS A 574 25.89 -14.86 -21.58
C LYS A 574 25.17 -15.22 -22.88
N LEU A 575 24.04 -14.59 -23.11
CA LEU A 575 23.20 -14.74 -24.30
C LEU A 575 22.86 -13.35 -24.85
N SER A 576 23.29 -13.06 -26.08
CA SER A 576 22.84 -11.89 -26.83
C SER A 576 21.38 -12.08 -27.24
N LEU A 577 20.57 -11.04 -27.02
CA LEU A 577 19.16 -10.99 -27.39
C LEU A 577 18.89 -10.13 -28.62
N VAL A 578 19.90 -9.36 -29.07
CA VAL A 578 19.90 -8.53 -30.28
C VAL A 578 20.24 -9.33 -31.52
#